data_AF-A0A965GHT6-F1
#
_entry.id   AF-A0A965GHT6-F1
#
_cell.length_a   1.000
_cell.length_b   1.000
_cell.length_c   1.000
_cell.angle_alpha   90.00
_cell.angle_beta   90.00
_cell.angle_gamma   90.00
#
_symmetry.space_group_name_H-M   'P 1'
#
loop_
_entity.id
_entity.type
_entity.pdbx_description
1 polymer ?
#
loop_
_entity_poly.entity_id
_entity_poly.type
_entity_poly.pdbx_seq_one_letter_code
_entity_poly.pdbx_strand_id
1 'polypeptide(L)'
;LGDTELSTLWVRNEDRLRLTAGVSLFVPTGKFDAVRQTNLQSNPGFGDFYTVRPGATASYNLDPKERITVAGRVAYGFNTVNKDTSYKSGNFIYAEGGIVKVSGDFAFGFNVFSIQHVNGRYKTMGGGPFISYKLPGQDMALNFHISNNFQGENAIVVKSYQLRLIRAF
;
A
#
# COMPACT_ATOMS: atom_id res chain seq x y z
N LEU A 1 0.12 5.43 18.38
CA LEU A 1 1.14 4.67 17.62
C LEU A 1 0.53 3.34 17.21
N GLY A 2 0.68 2.96 15.95
CA GLY A 2 0.17 1.69 15.43
C GLY A 2 1.21 0.58 15.51
N ASP A 3 0.98 -0.46 14.71
CA ASP A 3 1.87 -1.62 14.61
C ASP A 3 3.18 -1.27 13.89
N THR A 4 4.27 -1.88 14.34
CA THR A 4 5.60 -1.65 13.78
C THR A 4 5.81 -2.55 12.58
N GLU A 5 6.25 -1.99 11.45
CA GLU A 5 6.61 -2.75 10.25
C GLU A 5 8.13 -2.79 10.10
N LEU A 6 8.68 -3.99 9.93
CA LEU A 6 10.06 -4.22 9.52
C LEU A 6 10.08 -4.92 8.17
N SER A 7 10.80 -4.36 7.20
CA SER A 7 10.82 -4.90 5.83
C SER A 7 12.24 -5.08 5.32
N THR A 8 12.46 -6.15 4.56
CA THR A 8 13.67 -6.35 3.77
C THR A 8 13.30 -6.48 2.30
N LEU A 9 14.07 -5.82 1.44
CA LEU A 9 13.80 -5.69 0.02
C LEU A 9 15.07 -5.98 -0.79
N TRP A 10 14.93 -6.83 -1.80
CA TRP A 10 15.88 -6.98 -2.88
C TRP A 10 15.42 -6.14 -4.07
N VAL A 11 16.33 -5.36 -4.65
CA VAL A 11 16.07 -4.48 -5.79
C VAL A 11 17.00 -4.85 -6.93
N ARG A 12 16.44 -4.98 -8.13
CA ARG A 12 17.19 -5.12 -9.39
C ARG A 12 16.73 -4.10 -10.41
N ASN A 13 17.69 -3.42 -11.02
CA ASN A 13 17.47 -2.50 -12.12
C ASN A 13 18.13 -3.06 -13.37
N GLU A 14 17.41 -3.08 -14.49
CA GLU A 14 17.91 -3.57 -15.77
C GLU A 14 17.29 -2.73 -16.90
N ASP A 15 18.09 -1.82 -17.46
CA ASP A 15 17.67 -0.84 -18.46
C ASP A 15 16.40 -0.07 -18.03
N ARG A 16 15.26 -0.36 -18.67
CA ARG A 16 13.97 0.29 -18.41
C ARG A 16 13.14 -0.39 -17.32
N LEU A 17 13.58 -1.55 -16.86
CA LEU A 17 12.87 -2.37 -15.88
C LEU A 17 13.50 -2.19 -14.49
N ARG A 18 12.63 -2.00 -13.49
CA ARG A 18 12.99 -2.09 -12.08
C ARG A 18 12.08 -3.10 -11.40
N LEU A 19 12.71 -4.08 -10.76
CA LEU A 19 12.05 -5.12 -9.97
C LEU A 19 12.43 -4.93 -8.51
N THR A 20 11.45 -5.05 -7.63
CA THR A 20 11.68 -5.17 -6.19
C THR A 20 10.92 -6.36 -5.67
N ALA A 21 11.55 -7.19 -4.85
CA ALA A 21 10.88 -8.27 -4.14
C ALA A 21 11.31 -8.25 -2.69
N GLY A 22 10.43 -8.64 -1.77
CA GLY A 22 10.81 -8.67 -0.37
C GLY A 22 9.71 -9.13 0.54
N VAL A 23 9.99 -9.08 1.83
CA VAL A 23 9.08 -9.51 2.89
C VAL A 23 9.02 -8.45 3.97
N SER A 24 7.81 -8.22 4.49
CA SER A 24 7.57 -7.33 5.63
C SER A 24 6.99 -8.12 6.80
N LEU A 25 7.46 -7.86 8.00
CA LEU A 25 6.92 -8.37 9.25
C LEU A 25 6.25 -7.22 9.99
N PHE A 26 4.96 -7.38 10.28
CA PHE A 26 4.21 -6.50 11.15
C PHE A 26 4.21 -7.08 12.56
N VAL A 27 4.66 -6.28 13.51
CA VAL A 27 4.73 -6.59 14.93
C VAL A 27 3.62 -5.81 15.64
N PRO A 28 2.78 -6.46 16.46
CA PRO A 28 1.62 -5.84 17.10
C PRO A 28 2.01 -4.94 18.29
N THR A 29 2.73 -3.85 18.00
CA THR A 29 3.12 -2.84 19.00
C THR A 29 2.01 -1.81 19.24
N GLY A 30 1.01 -1.77 18.37
CA GLY A 30 -0.15 -0.90 18.52
C GLY A 30 -1.08 -1.41 19.61
N LYS A 31 -1.70 -0.49 20.36
CA LYS A 31 -2.70 -0.87 21.36
C LYS A 31 -3.95 -1.40 20.64
N PHE A 32 -4.41 -2.57 21.07
CA PHE A 32 -5.67 -3.16 20.65
C PHE A 32 -6.60 -3.28 21.85
N ASP A 33 -7.88 -2.96 21.64
CA ASP A 33 -8.92 -3.11 22.64
C ASP A 33 -10.16 -3.73 21.98
N ALA A 34 -10.52 -4.92 22.47
CA ALA A 34 -11.66 -5.67 21.97
C ALA A 34 -12.99 -4.93 22.22
N VAL A 35 -13.13 -4.22 23.34
CA VAL A 35 -14.34 -3.44 23.67
C VAL A 35 -14.50 -2.27 22.70
N ARG A 36 -13.39 -1.60 22.34
CA ARG A 36 -13.41 -0.56 21.30
C ARG A 36 -13.84 -1.13 19.95
N GLN A 37 -13.34 -2.31 19.58
CA GLN A 37 -13.72 -2.95 18.34
C GLN A 37 -15.22 -3.31 18.31
N THR A 38 -15.76 -3.87 19.39
CA THR A 38 -17.19 -4.18 19.51
C THR A 38 -18.05 -2.93 19.41
N ASN A 39 -17.56 -1.80 19.93
CA ASN A 39 -18.24 -0.50 19.85
C ASN A 39 -18.00 0.25 18.51
N LEU A 40 -17.44 -0.41 17.49
CA LEU A 40 -17.10 0.17 16.18
C LEU A 40 -16.17 1.39 16.28
N GLN A 41 -15.38 1.48 17.35
CA GLN A 41 -14.39 2.53 17.56
C GLN A 41 -13.06 2.15 16.95
N SER A 42 -12.31 3.14 16.47
CA SER A 42 -11.00 2.90 15.87
C SER A 42 -9.99 2.37 16.89
N ASN A 43 -9.27 1.33 16.48
CA ASN A 43 -8.10 0.79 17.16
C ASN A 43 -6.82 1.19 16.40
N PRO A 44 -5.78 1.66 17.10
CA PRO A 44 -4.52 2.02 16.46
C PRO A 44 -3.68 0.81 16.01
N GLY A 45 -3.81 -0.35 16.66
CA GLY A 45 -3.28 -1.64 16.19
C GLY A 45 -4.38 -2.52 15.57
N PHE A 46 -4.01 -3.43 14.67
CA PHE A 46 -4.99 -4.33 14.03
C PHE A 46 -5.44 -5.48 14.95
N GLY A 47 -4.65 -5.81 15.97
CA GLY A 47 -4.85 -6.89 16.94
C GLY A 47 -3.52 -7.41 17.48
N ASP A 48 -3.52 -8.22 18.55
CA ASP A 48 -2.30 -8.92 19.01
C ASP A 48 -2.00 -10.13 18.11
N PHE A 49 -1.64 -9.85 16.85
CA PHE A 49 -1.16 -10.84 15.89
C PHE A 49 -0.07 -10.26 14.99
N TYR A 50 0.81 -11.15 14.54
CA TYR A 50 1.83 -10.87 13.55
C TYR A 50 1.29 -11.07 12.14
N THR A 51 1.78 -10.25 11.22
CA THR A 51 1.55 -10.42 9.78
C THR A 51 2.86 -10.52 9.03
N VAL A 52 3.04 -11.61 8.27
CA VAL A 52 4.15 -11.73 7.32
C VAL A 52 3.61 -11.43 5.93
N ARG A 53 4.23 -10.47 5.24
CA ARG A 53 3.76 -9.96 3.94
C ARG A 53 4.87 -9.99 2.90
N PRO A 54 5.08 -11.12 2.19
CA PRO A 54 5.85 -11.11 0.97
C PRO A 54 5.14 -10.29 -0.12
N GLY A 55 5.94 -9.65 -0.96
CA GLY A 55 5.43 -8.92 -2.10
C GLY A 55 6.51 -8.61 -3.13
N ALA A 56 6.05 -8.22 -4.30
CA ALA A 56 6.89 -7.79 -5.40
C ALA A 56 6.31 -6.56 -6.08
N THR A 57 7.18 -5.72 -6.62
CA THR A 57 6.85 -4.61 -7.50
C THR A 57 7.67 -4.70 -8.77
N ALA A 58 7.06 -4.30 -9.88
CA ALA A 58 7.73 -4.12 -11.15
C ALA A 58 7.35 -2.75 -11.70
N SER A 59 8.31 -2.02 -12.22
CA SER A 59 8.05 -0.79 -12.98
C SER A 59 8.84 -0.80 -14.27
N TYR A 60 8.20 -0.37 -15.35
CA TYR A 60 8.79 -0.33 -16.68
C TYR A 60 8.60 1.04 -17.31
N ASN A 61 9.68 1.64 -17.78
CA ASN A 61 9.66 2.89 -18.52
C ASN A 61 9.23 2.62 -19.98
N LEU A 62 7.97 2.90 -20.29
CA LEU A 62 7.38 2.68 -21.61
C LEU A 62 8.08 3.53 -22.67
N ASP A 63 8.26 4.81 -22.36
CA ASP A 63 8.90 5.77 -23.23
C ASP A 63 9.86 6.65 -22.41
N PRO A 64 11.18 6.39 -22.51
CA PRO A 64 12.18 7.17 -21.81
C PRO A 64 12.24 8.65 -22.23
N LYS A 65 11.83 8.98 -23.46
CA LYS A 65 11.82 10.36 -23.95
C LYS A 65 10.62 11.11 -23.37
N GLU A 66 9.45 10.47 -23.37
CA GLU A 66 8.21 11.02 -22.81
C GLU A 66 8.09 10.85 -21.30
N ARG A 67 9.03 10.12 -20.67
CA ARG A 67 9.11 9.82 -19.24
C ARG A 67 7.82 9.21 -18.69
N ILE A 68 7.29 8.23 -19.42
CA ILE A 68 6.08 7.49 -19.05
C ILE A 68 6.47 6.15 -18.46
N THR A 69 6.04 5.89 -17.23
CA THR A 69 6.31 4.63 -16.52
C THR A 69 5.00 3.96 -16.13
N VAL A 70 4.93 2.65 -16.33
CA VAL A 70 3.90 1.80 -15.73
C VAL A 70 4.50 1.03 -14.57
N ALA A 71 3.70 0.78 -13.55
CA ALA A 71 4.11 0.01 -12.39
C ALA A 71 3.00 -0.92 -11.92
N GLY A 72 3.41 -2.06 -11.37
CA GLY A 72 2.54 -3.02 -10.72
C GLY A 72 3.13 -3.48 -9.39
N ARG A 73 2.26 -3.79 -8.44
CA ARG A 73 2.60 -4.35 -7.14
C ARG A 73 1.65 -5.48 -6.81
N VAL A 74 2.19 -6.56 -6.24
CA VAL A 74 1.42 -7.62 -5.61
C VAL A 74 1.99 -7.94 -4.25
N ALA A 75 1.13 -8.27 -3.29
CA ALA A 75 1.53 -8.72 -1.97
C ALA A 75 0.52 -9.72 -1.41
N TYR A 76 1.01 -10.67 -0.62
CA TYR A 76 0.16 -11.62 0.09
C TYR A 76 0.44 -11.48 1.60
N GLY A 77 -0.60 -11.30 2.40
CA GLY A 77 -0.50 -11.19 3.86
C GLY A 77 -0.90 -12.48 4.55
N PHE A 78 0.03 -13.07 5.29
CA PHE A 78 -0.19 -14.18 6.21
C PHE A 78 -0.41 -13.64 7.61
N ASN A 79 -1.63 -13.77 8.13
CA ASN A 79 -1.97 -13.33 9.47
C ASN A 79 -1.90 -14.51 10.45
N THR A 80 -1.24 -14.30 11.59
CA THR A 80 -1.26 -15.24 12.71
C THR A 80 -2.56 -15.10 13.53
N VAL A 81 -2.80 -16.01 14.48
CA VAL A 81 -4.00 -15.98 15.32
C VAL A 81 -3.87 -14.85 16.34
N ASN A 82 -4.91 -14.02 16.48
CA ASN A 82 -4.98 -13.00 17.51
C ASN A 82 -5.10 -13.66 18.89
N LYS A 83 -4.15 -13.40 19.78
CA LYS A 83 -4.08 -14.04 21.10
C LYS A 83 -5.19 -13.57 22.05
N ASP A 84 -5.68 -12.35 21.88
CA ASP A 84 -6.68 -11.75 22.77
C ASP A 84 -8.11 -12.23 22.50
N THR A 85 -8.40 -12.62 21.25
CA THR A 85 -9.75 -12.98 20.81
C THR A 85 -9.86 -14.42 20.28
N SER A 86 -8.73 -15.14 20.22
CA SER A 86 -8.60 -16.42 19.51
C SER A 86 -9.05 -16.39 18.04
N TYR A 87 -9.29 -15.20 17.48
CA TYR A 87 -9.77 -15.01 16.12
C TYR A 87 -8.59 -14.91 15.15
N LYS A 88 -8.62 -15.70 14.08
CA LYS A 88 -7.63 -15.60 13.01
C LYS A 88 -8.13 -14.59 11.97
N SER A 89 -7.48 -13.42 11.93
CA SER A 89 -7.72 -12.46 10.85
C SER A 89 -7.41 -13.12 9.51
N GLY A 90 -8.30 -13.02 8.51
CA GLY A 90 -8.15 -13.76 7.25
C GLY A 90 -6.89 -13.33 6.49
N ASN A 91 -6.20 -14.28 5.84
CA ASN A 91 -5.12 -13.95 4.90
C ASN A 91 -5.68 -13.10 3.75
N PHE A 92 -4.85 -12.25 3.17
CA PHE A 92 -5.27 -11.37 2.09
C PHE A 92 -4.27 -11.32 0.94
N ILE A 93 -4.77 -11.00 -0.24
CA ILE A 93 -3.98 -10.61 -1.40
C ILE A 93 -4.27 -9.14 -1.70
N TYR A 94 -3.21 -8.41 -2.05
CA TYR A 94 -3.26 -7.04 -2.53
C TYR A 94 -2.58 -6.97 -3.89
N ALA A 95 -3.22 -6.26 -4.82
CA ALA A 95 -2.65 -5.95 -6.12
C ALA A 95 -2.89 -4.47 -6.43
N GLU A 96 -1.90 -3.81 -7.03
CA GLU A 96 -2.00 -2.43 -7.51
C GLU A 96 -1.32 -2.33 -8.88
N GLY A 97 -1.89 -1.50 -9.75
CA GLY A 97 -1.29 -1.11 -11.02
C GLY A 97 -1.45 0.39 -11.23
N GLY A 98 -0.50 1.01 -11.90
CA GLY A 98 -0.55 2.44 -12.17
C GLY A 98 0.32 2.88 -13.34
N ILE A 99 0.06 4.11 -13.77
CA ILE A 99 0.82 4.80 -14.81
C ILE A 99 1.16 6.21 -14.32
N VAL A 100 2.35 6.68 -14.68
CA VAL A 100 2.83 8.01 -14.34
C VAL A 100 3.55 8.64 -15.54
N LYS A 101 3.32 9.93 -15.76
CA LYS A 101 4.11 10.78 -16.66
C LYS A 101 4.84 11.83 -15.85
N VAL A 102 6.13 11.99 -16.09
CA VAL A 102 6.96 13.05 -15.49
C VAL A 102 7.15 14.18 -16.48
N SER A 103 6.83 15.42 -16.08
CA SER A 103 7.01 16.64 -16.87
C SER A 103 7.65 17.72 -16.01
N GLY A 104 8.90 18.08 -16.33
CA GLY A 104 9.70 18.97 -15.47
C GLY A 104 9.83 18.41 -14.06
N ASP A 105 9.46 19.22 -13.06
CA ASP A 105 9.45 18.88 -11.64
C ASP A 105 8.13 18.21 -11.17
N PHE A 106 7.18 18.01 -12.08
CA PHE A 106 5.89 17.39 -11.77
C PHE A 106 5.82 15.94 -12.26
N ALA A 107 5.10 15.11 -11.51
CA ALA A 107 4.68 13.79 -11.94
C ALA A 107 3.16 13.65 -11.76
N PHE A 108 2.47 13.22 -12.80
CA PHE A 108 1.02 13.02 -12.79
C PHE A 108 0.74 11.56 -13.11
N GLY A 109 -0.18 10.95 -12.38
CA GLY A 109 -0.48 9.55 -12.60
C GLY A 109 -1.82 9.13 -12.05
N PHE A 110 -2.10 7.86 -12.28
CA PHE A 110 -3.32 7.19 -11.84
C PHE A 110 -2.96 5.77 -11.43
N ASN A 111 -3.55 5.30 -10.33
CA ASN A 111 -3.44 3.90 -9.92
C ASN A 111 -4.82 3.28 -9.67
N VAL A 112 -4.87 1.96 -9.79
CA VAL A 112 -5.97 1.11 -9.36
C VAL A 112 -5.44 0.03 -8.44
N PHE A 113 -6.22 -0.39 -7.46
CA PHE A 113 -5.86 -1.47 -6.56
C PHE A 113 -7.04 -2.39 -6.27
N SER A 114 -6.71 -3.57 -5.78
CA SER A 114 -7.64 -4.57 -5.27
C SER A 114 -7.08 -5.18 -3.99
N ILE A 115 -7.92 -5.36 -2.97
CA ILE A 115 -7.63 -6.16 -1.78
C ILE A 115 -8.71 -7.21 -1.67
N GLN A 116 -8.32 -8.46 -1.42
CA GLN A 116 -9.25 -9.57 -1.22
C GLN A 116 -8.77 -10.48 -0.10
N HIS A 117 -9.69 -10.92 0.77
CA HIS A 117 -9.43 -12.00 1.71
C HIS A 117 -9.48 -13.35 1.00
N VAL A 118 -8.45 -14.16 1.22
CA VAL A 118 -8.27 -15.47 0.55
C VAL A 118 -9.31 -16.48 1.03
N ASN A 119 -9.64 -16.45 2.33
CA ASN A 119 -10.61 -17.34 2.96
C ASN A 119 -11.88 -16.58 3.41
N GLY A 120 -12.07 -15.35 2.93
CA GLY A 120 -13.11 -14.45 3.43
C GLY A 120 -13.94 -13.85 2.31
N ARG A 121 -15.05 -13.20 2.69
CA ARG A 121 -15.97 -12.53 1.75
C ARG A 121 -15.63 -11.05 1.54
N TYR A 122 -14.48 -10.60 2.04
CA TYR A 122 -14.04 -9.22 1.88
C TYR A 122 -13.31 -9.05 0.56
N LYS A 123 -13.80 -8.10 -0.24
CA LYS A 123 -13.13 -7.61 -1.45
C LYS A 123 -13.33 -6.11 -1.56
N THR A 124 -12.31 -5.38 -1.96
CA THR A 124 -12.44 -3.98 -2.35
C THR A 124 -11.57 -3.68 -3.55
N MET A 125 -12.07 -2.83 -4.44
CA MET A 125 -11.33 -2.26 -5.54
C MET A 125 -11.49 -0.74 -5.48
N GLY A 126 -10.38 -0.05 -5.74
CA GLY A 126 -10.34 1.39 -5.73
C GLY A 126 -9.24 1.92 -6.63
N GLY A 127 -9.15 3.23 -6.70
CA GLY A 127 -8.14 3.89 -7.49
C GLY A 127 -8.34 5.38 -7.51
N GLY A 128 -7.39 6.08 -8.10
CA GLY A 128 -7.52 7.50 -8.32
C GLY A 128 -6.25 8.18 -8.78
N PRO A 129 -6.37 9.48 -9.10
CA PRO A 129 -5.27 10.27 -9.61
C PRO A 129 -4.34 10.72 -8.48
N PHE A 130 -3.06 10.85 -8.81
CA PHE A 130 -2.08 11.50 -7.95
C PHE A 130 -1.24 12.51 -8.73
N ILE A 131 -0.74 13.48 -7.98
CA ILE A 131 0.25 14.45 -8.44
C ILE A 131 1.43 14.46 -7.47
N SER A 132 2.64 14.57 -8.00
CA SER A 132 3.85 14.76 -7.21
C SER A 132 4.62 15.96 -7.72
N TYR A 133 5.24 16.70 -6.81
CA TYR A 133 6.08 17.85 -7.10
C TYR A 133 7.45 17.67 -6.42
N LYS A 134 8.52 17.70 -7.20
CA LYS A 134 9.89 17.72 -6.70
C LYS A 134 10.24 19.14 -6.24
N LEU A 135 10.72 19.29 -5.01
CA LEU A 135 11.13 20.58 -4.47
C LEU A 135 12.45 21.03 -5.13
N PRO A 136 12.51 22.19 -5.79
CA PRO A 136 13.72 22.67 -6.43
C PRO A 136 14.87 22.83 -5.44
N GLY A 137 16.06 22.37 -5.81
CA GLY A 137 17.25 22.45 -4.96
C GLY A 137 17.23 21.56 -3.71
N GLN A 138 16.24 20.66 -3.59
CA GLN A 138 16.14 19.71 -2.49
C GLN A 138 15.92 18.28 -3.02
N ASP A 139 16.47 17.29 -2.33
CA ASP A 139 16.17 15.88 -2.58
C ASP A 139 14.87 15.45 -1.90
N MET A 140 13.83 16.25 -2.13
CA MET A 140 12.53 16.14 -1.49
C MET A 140 11.39 16.28 -2.51
N ALA A 141 10.28 15.61 -2.23
CA ALA A 141 9.08 15.70 -3.05
C ALA A 141 7.80 15.65 -2.20
N LEU A 142 6.78 16.36 -2.66
CA LEU A 142 5.42 16.28 -2.15
C LEU A 142 4.58 15.42 -3.09
N ASN A 143 3.78 14.50 -2.54
CA ASN A 143 2.82 13.71 -3.30
C ASN A 143 1.44 13.87 -2.70
N PHE A 144 0.46 14.19 -3.54
CA PHE A 144 -0.95 14.22 -3.18
C PHE A 144 -1.71 13.19 -4.01
N HIS A 145 -2.50 12.36 -3.33
CA HIS A 145 -3.24 11.25 -3.93
C HIS A 145 -4.67 11.26 -3.44
N ILE A 146 -5.61 11.19 -4.38
CA ILE A 146 -7.03 10.99 -4.10
C ILE A 146 -7.35 9.56 -4.51
N SER A 147 -8.02 8.81 -3.64
CA SER A 147 -8.43 7.45 -3.94
C SER A 147 -9.86 7.18 -3.49
N ASN A 148 -10.65 6.57 -4.38
CA ASN A 148 -12.02 6.16 -4.12
C ASN A 148 -12.16 4.66 -4.34
N ASN A 149 -12.88 3.99 -3.43
CA ASN A 149 -13.36 2.64 -3.67
C ASN A 149 -14.59 2.70 -4.59
N PHE A 150 -14.61 1.88 -5.64
CA PHE A 150 -15.72 1.82 -6.61
C PHE A 150 -16.37 0.45 -6.72
N GLN A 151 -15.76 -0.59 -6.14
CA GLN A 151 -16.38 -1.91 -6.00
C GLN A 151 -15.99 -2.50 -4.65
N GLY A 152 -16.93 -3.15 -3.97
CA GLY A 152 -16.64 -3.81 -2.71
C GLY A 152 -17.69 -4.82 -2.29
N GLU A 153 -17.24 -5.92 -1.71
CA GLU A 153 -18.07 -6.92 -1.05
C GLU A 153 -17.65 -6.96 0.42
N ASN A 154 -18.61 -6.76 1.32
CA ASN A 154 -18.36 -6.61 2.77
C ASN A 154 -17.30 -5.53 3.08
N ALA A 155 -17.20 -4.51 2.23
CA ALA A 155 -16.24 -3.43 2.35
C ALA A 155 -16.95 -2.08 2.52
N ILE A 156 -16.36 -1.22 3.34
CA ILE A 156 -16.82 0.16 3.50
C ILE A 156 -16.43 0.95 2.25
N VAL A 157 -17.34 1.81 1.77
CA VAL A 157 -17.02 2.78 0.72
C VAL A 157 -16.14 3.86 1.32
N VAL A 158 -14.93 4.00 0.79
CA VAL A 158 -13.93 4.95 1.29
C VAL A 158 -13.55 5.91 0.19
N LYS A 159 -13.58 7.20 0.52
CA LYS A 159 -12.87 8.26 -0.20
C LYS A 159 -11.74 8.76 0.69
N SER A 160 -10.53 8.71 0.17
CA SER A 160 -9.31 9.03 0.90
C SER A 160 -8.52 10.12 0.20
N TYR A 161 -7.90 10.97 1.01
CA TYR A 161 -6.97 12.00 0.59
C TYR A 161 -5.66 11.74 1.33
N GLN A 162 -4.57 11.59 0.60
CA GLN A 162 -3.26 11.31 1.17
C GLN A 162 -2.26 12.37 0.72
N LEU A 163 -1.53 12.91 1.69
CA LEU A 163 -0.37 13.76 1.47
C LEU A 163 0.88 13.03 1.97
N ARG A 164 1.92 12.96 1.15
CA ARG A 164 3.21 12.36 1.51
C ARG A 164 4.34 13.35 1.26
N LEU A 165 5.25 13.45 2.23
CA LEU A 165 6.55 14.09 2.07
C LEU A 165 7.59 12.99 1.91
N ILE A 166 8.35 13.03 0.83
CA ILE A 166 9.38 12.04 0.50
C ILE A 166 10.72 12.76 0.50
N ARG A 167 11.73 12.19 1.16
CA ARG A 167 13.11 12.68 1.17
C ARG A 167 14.04 11.53 0.81
N ALA A 168 14.93 11.75 -0.15
CA ALA A 168 16.07 10.86 -0.36
C ALA A 168 17.21 11.27 0.58
N PHE A 169 17.90 10.29 1.16
CA PHE A 169 19.05 10.46 2.04
C PHE A 169 20.30 9.92 1.36
#